data_AF-A0A420YCR7-F1
#
_entry.id   AF-A0A420YCR7-F1
#
_cell.length_a   1.000
_cell.length_b   1.000
_cell.length_c   1.000
_cell.angle_alpha   90.00
_cell.angle_beta   90.00
_cell.angle_gamma   90.00
#
_symmetry.space_group_name_H-M   'P 1'
#
loop_
_entity.id
_entity.type
_entity.pdbx_description
1 polymer ?
#
loop_
_entity_poly.entity_id
_entity_poly.type
_entity_poly.pdbx_seq_one_letter_code
_entity_poly.pdbx_strand_id
1 'polypeptide(L)'
;MEKWGSIRRRHIAIKATAVETLQGQFSGYGSTASVVARTLDRMGLKEPLEDWSDETIDRVVNAFTDEKFPTVIALNKIDHPDADKNIAKIAKMQDPNTIVLCSAISEIFLRKMAKQGYVRYIEGSEFVDTREDLIEAGDPTGGGLKELDEKNRNRIENLKDMVLYRFGSTGVVQVLSKAAEILGLVPVFPVRNTTTFGSGAAHSNAVFRDCVLVKKNTTVAEVGRKIMGDAPIAYIEGPGGIRVADDQIVSKGKNDVLSFKVGRA
;
A
#
# COMPACT_ATOMS: atom_id res chain seq x y z
N MET A 1 -5.57 9.87 32.03
CA MET A 1 -6.95 9.79 32.55
C MET A 1 -7.51 11.11 33.08
N GLU A 2 -6.68 12.10 33.45
CA GLU A 2 -7.14 13.36 34.06
C GLU A 2 -8.26 14.10 33.31
N LYS A 3 -8.35 13.99 31.98
CA LYS A 3 -9.37 14.67 31.18
C LYS A 3 -10.68 13.87 31.01
N TRP A 4 -10.71 12.57 31.30
CA TRP A 4 -11.88 11.72 31.04
C TRP A 4 -13.11 12.16 31.85
N GLY A 5 -12.93 12.51 33.12
CA GLY A 5 -14.05 12.97 33.96
C GLY A 5 -14.72 14.25 33.46
N SER A 6 -14.02 15.10 32.72
CA SER A 6 -14.60 16.28 32.05
C SER A 6 -15.38 15.87 30.80
N ILE A 7 -14.82 14.97 29.99
CA ILE A 7 -15.44 14.43 28.78
C ILE A 7 -16.75 13.72 29.14
N ARG A 8 -16.74 12.85 30.17
CA ARG A 8 -17.93 12.16 30.67
C ARG A 8 -19.03 13.11 31.11
N ARG A 9 -18.69 14.13 31.91
CA ARG A 9 -19.68 15.13 32.36
C ARG A 9 -20.33 15.87 31.19
N ARG A 10 -19.53 16.26 30.20
CA ARG A 10 -20.04 16.91 28.99
C ARG A 10 -20.93 15.97 28.16
N HIS A 11 -20.51 14.71 27.98
CA HIS A 11 -21.27 13.67 27.28
C HIS A 11 -22.71 13.54 27.84
N ILE A 12 -22.83 13.39 29.16
CA ILE A 12 -24.11 13.30 29.86
C ILE A 12 -24.92 14.60 29.69
N ALA A 13 -24.29 15.76 29.88
CA ALA A 13 -24.98 17.06 29.84
C ALA A 13 -25.62 17.35 28.47
N ILE A 14 -24.97 16.96 27.38
CA ILE A 14 -25.48 17.18 26.01
C ILE A 14 -26.25 15.99 25.45
N LYS A 15 -26.36 14.88 26.21
CA LYS A 15 -26.98 13.61 25.76
C LYS A 15 -26.42 13.12 24.42
N ALA A 16 -25.10 13.27 24.24
CA ALA A 16 -24.44 12.81 23.02
C ALA A 16 -24.40 11.29 22.95
N THR A 17 -24.25 10.76 21.75
CA THR A 17 -23.90 9.35 21.56
C THR A 17 -22.41 9.12 21.86
N ALA A 18 -22.04 7.87 22.14
CA ALA A 18 -20.63 7.48 22.30
C ALA A 18 -19.83 7.79 21.03
N VAL A 19 -20.43 7.59 19.85
CA VAL A 19 -19.81 7.87 18.54
C VAL A 19 -19.46 9.35 18.39
N GLU A 20 -20.40 10.26 18.66
CA GLU A 20 -20.15 11.71 18.56
C GLU A 20 -19.07 12.18 19.53
N THR A 21 -19.12 11.66 20.76
CA THR A 21 -18.18 12.03 21.82
C THR A 21 -16.77 11.63 21.45
N LEU A 22 -16.58 10.36 21.07
CA LEU A 22 -15.29 9.82 20.68
C LEU A 22 -14.80 10.39 19.36
N GLN A 23 -15.67 10.62 18.37
CA GLN A 23 -15.28 11.28 17.12
C GLN A 23 -14.75 12.68 17.39
N GLY A 24 -15.39 13.45 18.29
CA GLY A 24 -14.90 14.75 18.71
C GLY A 24 -13.50 14.68 19.35
N GLN A 25 -13.28 13.71 20.25
CA GLN A 25 -11.96 13.51 20.88
C GLN A 25 -10.89 13.04 19.90
N PHE A 26 -11.25 12.19 18.95
CA PHE A 26 -10.32 11.59 17.98
C PHE A 26 -10.24 12.35 16.65
N SER A 27 -10.91 13.49 16.54
CA SER A 27 -10.94 14.32 15.33
C SER A 27 -9.55 14.78 14.89
N GLY A 28 -8.66 15.08 15.85
CA GLY A 28 -7.26 15.43 15.59
C GLY A 28 -6.45 14.33 14.90
N TYR A 29 -6.91 13.09 14.93
CA TYR A 29 -6.31 11.94 14.25
C TYR A 29 -6.97 11.63 12.89
N GLY A 30 -7.83 12.52 12.40
CA GLY A 30 -8.60 12.31 11.17
C GLY A 30 -9.64 11.20 11.31
N SER A 31 -10.19 11.00 12.51
CA SER A 31 -11.26 10.04 12.76
C SER A 31 -12.57 10.49 12.14
N THR A 32 -13.36 9.52 11.66
CA THR A 32 -14.73 9.75 11.17
C THR A 32 -15.72 9.00 12.05
N ALA A 33 -16.97 9.46 12.10
CA ALA A 33 -18.03 8.76 12.83
C ALA A 33 -18.15 7.29 12.40
N SER A 34 -17.96 7.00 11.11
CA SER A 34 -17.99 5.63 10.57
C SER A 34 -16.88 4.71 11.13
N VAL A 35 -15.69 5.27 11.39
CA VAL A 35 -14.57 4.51 11.97
C VAL A 35 -14.87 4.21 13.43
N VAL A 36 -15.27 5.23 14.19
CA VAL A 36 -15.60 5.09 15.61
C VAL A 36 -16.76 4.11 15.83
N ALA A 37 -17.84 4.23 15.05
CA ALA A 37 -18.97 3.31 15.12
C ALA A 37 -18.53 1.86 14.86
N ARG A 38 -17.77 1.63 13.77
CA ARG A 38 -17.25 0.29 13.46
C ARG A 38 -16.34 -0.28 14.55
N THR A 39 -15.52 0.56 15.19
CA THR A 39 -14.70 0.14 16.34
C THR A 39 -15.59 -0.31 17.49
N LEU A 40 -16.56 0.50 17.90
CA LEU A 40 -17.45 0.20 19.03
C LEU A 40 -18.30 -1.05 18.75
N ASP A 41 -18.81 -1.19 17.53
CA ASP A 41 -19.59 -2.35 17.09
C ASP A 41 -18.76 -3.64 17.16
N ARG A 42 -17.50 -3.60 16.71
CA ARG A 42 -16.59 -4.76 16.78
C ARG A 42 -16.27 -5.15 18.22
N MET A 43 -16.14 -4.16 19.11
CA MET A 43 -15.91 -4.44 20.53
C MET A 43 -17.14 -5.02 21.24
N GLY A 44 -18.35 -4.78 20.70
CA GLY A 44 -19.60 -5.28 21.28
C GLY A 44 -19.85 -4.74 22.69
N LEU A 45 -19.37 -3.53 23.00
CA LEU A 45 -19.57 -2.90 24.31
C LEU A 45 -21.05 -2.59 24.51
N LYS A 46 -21.61 -3.12 25.60
CA LYS A 46 -23.02 -2.91 25.98
C LYS A 46 -23.19 -1.82 27.03
N GLU A 47 -22.12 -1.51 27.75
CA GLU A 47 -22.11 -0.51 28.81
C GLU A 47 -22.09 0.90 28.19
N PRO A 48 -22.89 1.84 28.71
CA PRO A 48 -22.89 3.21 28.23
C PRO A 48 -21.56 3.90 28.59
N LEU A 49 -21.20 4.94 27.82
CA LEU A 49 -19.87 5.57 27.89
C LEU A 49 -19.55 6.13 29.29
N GLU A 50 -20.56 6.62 29.99
CA GLU A 50 -20.44 7.14 31.34
C GLU A 50 -20.01 6.12 32.39
N ASP A 51 -20.29 4.85 32.15
CA ASP A 51 -20.01 3.75 33.08
C ASP A 51 -18.69 3.03 32.78
N TRP A 52 -17.97 3.45 31.73
CA TRP A 52 -16.70 2.82 31.36
C TRP A 52 -15.64 2.99 32.44
N SER A 53 -15.08 1.85 32.87
CA SER A 53 -13.90 1.80 33.71
C SER A 53 -12.64 2.22 32.96
N ASP A 54 -11.57 2.46 33.70
CA ASP A 54 -10.26 2.83 33.14
C ASP A 54 -9.72 1.75 32.21
N GLU A 55 -9.94 0.47 32.53
CA GLU A 55 -9.58 -0.67 31.69
C GLU A 55 -10.43 -0.72 30.41
N THR A 56 -11.70 -0.33 30.49
CA THR A 56 -12.57 -0.27 29.31
C THR A 56 -12.14 0.84 28.37
N ILE A 57 -11.77 2.01 28.93
CA ILE A 57 -11.21 3.12 28.15
C ILE A 57 -9.93 2.68 27.43
N ASP A 58 -9.01 2.02 28.13
CA ASP A 58 -7.77 1.50 27.54
C ASP A 58 -8.05 0.53 26.38
N ARG A 59 -8.97 -0.41 26.59
CA ARG A 59 -9.42 -1.35 25.54
C ARG A 59 -10.03 -0.62 24.34
N VAL A 60 -10.84 0.42 24.56
CA VAL A 60 -11.43 1.22 23.48
C VAL A 60 -10.36 1.97 22.70
N VAL A 61 -9.39 2.57 23.39
CA VAL A 61 -8.29 3.29 22.75
C VAL A 61 -7.41 2.35 21.92
N ASN A 62 -7.09 1.17 22.45
CA ASN A 62 -6.32 0.16 21.71
C ASN A 62 -7.08 -0.33 20.47
N ALA A 63 -8.36 -0.70 20.62
CA ALA A 63 -9.19 -1.12 19.49
C ALA A 63 -9.39 -0.02 18.44
N PHE A 64 -9.52 1.24 18.86
CA PHE A 64 -9.57 2.38 17.95
C PHE A 64 -8.25 2.56 17.22
N THR A 65 -7.13 2.40 17.90
CA THR A 65 -5.79 2.51 17.30
C THR A 65 -5.58 1.44 16.24
N ASP A 66 -5.92 0.19 16.53
CA ASP A 66 -5.83 -0.92 15.58
C ASP A 66 -6.71 -0.69 14.34
N GLU A 67 -7.91 -0.15 14.54
CA GLU A 67 -8.84 0.13 13.44
C GLU A 67 -8.41 1.35 12.60
N LYS A 68 -7.90 2.40 13.26
CA LYS A 68 -7.58 3.67 12.60
C LYS A 68 -6.19 3.65 11.95
N PHE A 69 -5.27 2.90 12.53
CA PHE A 69 -3.87 2.80 12.12
C PHE A 69 -3.45 1.34 11.91
N PRO A 70 -4.03 0.65 10.90
CA PRO A 70 -3.54 -0.66 10.53
C PRO A 70 -2.04 -0.62 10.24
N THR A 71 -1.28 -1.54 10.83
CA THR A 71 0.19 -1.50 10.87
C THR A 71 0.80 -2.72 10.19
N VAL A 72 1.86 -2.49 9.40
CA VAL A 72 2.72 -3.54 8.85
C VAL A 72 4.05 -3.52 9.59
N ILE A 73 4.50 -4.67 10.06
CA ILE A 73 5.76 -4.88 10.75
C ILE A 73 6.81 -5.34 9.74
N ALA A 74 7.74 -4.45 9.41
CA ALA A 74 8.89 -4.77 8.58
C ALA A 74 10.02 -5.38 9.43
N LEU A 75 10.25 -6.69 9.30
CA LEU A 75 11.37 -7.39 9.95
C LEU A 75 12.62 -7.22 9.08
N ASN A 76 13.29 -6.09 9.28
CA ASN A 76 14.49 -5.72 8.55
C ASN A 76 15.72 -6.52 9.01
N LYS A 77 16.74 -6.58 8.14
CA LYS A 77 18.06 -7.25 8.32
C LYS A 77 18.04 -8.77 8.12
N ILE A 78 17.19 -9.26 7.22
CA ILE A 78 17.19 -10.70 6.86
C ILE A 78 18.47 -11.16 6.16
N ASP A 79 19.31 -10.23 5.69
CA ASP A 79 20.65 -10.48 5.18
C ASP A 79 21.67 -10.89 6.27
N HIS A 80 21.31 -10.83 7.55
CA HIS A 80 22.18 -11.28 8.63
C HIS A 80 22.05 -12.80 8.86
N PRO A 81 23.15 -13.55 9.03
CA PRO A 81 23.09 -15.02 9.20
C PRO A 81 22.25 -15.48 10.40
N ASP A 82 22.24 -14.70 11.49
CA ASP A 82 21.46 -14.99 12.69
C ASP A 82 19.99 -14.51 12.65
N ALA A 83 19.50 -13.98 11.52
CA ALA A 83 18.17 -13.37 11.45
C ALA A 83 17.04 -14.36 11.77
N ASP A 84 17.19 -15.64 11.40
CA ASP A 84 16.14 -16.66 11.51
C ASP A 84 15.60 -16.84 12.92
N LYS A 85 16.48 -16.81 13.93
CA LYS A 85 16.08 -16.96 15.34
C LYS A 85 15.16 -15.82 15.78
N ASN A 86 15.48 -14.59 15.37
CA ASN A 86 14.69 -13.41 15.70
C ASN A 86 13.38 -13.37 14.92
N ILE A 87 13.42 -13.71 13.63
CA ILE A 87 12.24 -13.83 12.78
C ILE A 87 11.25 -14.82 13.40
N ALA A 88 11.71 -16.04 13.74
CA ALA A 88 10.86 -17.07 14.33
C ALA A 88 10.28 -16.66 15.68
N LYS A 89 11.03 -15.94 16.51
CA LYS A 89 10.54 -15.43 17.80
C LYS A 89 9.41 -14.42 17.60
N ILE A 90 9.59 -13.46 16.70
CA ILE A 90 8.60 -12.40 16.46
C ILE A 90 7.36 -12.95 15.75
N ALA A 91 7.55 -13.81 14.74
CA ALA A 91 6.46 -14.42 13.99
C ALA A 91 5.51 -15.27 14.86
N LYS A 92 5.97 -15.78 16.02
CA LYS A 92 5.12 -16.48 16.98
C LYS A 92 4.23 -15.55 17.82
N MET A 93 4.55 -14.26 17.89
CA MET A 93 3.88 -13.28 18.76
C MET A 93 2.97 -12.31 17.99
N GLN A 94 3.04 -12.31 16.67
CA GLN A 94 2.40 -11.33 15.80
C GLN A 94 1.57 -12.04 14.71
N ASP A 95 0.54 -11.39 14.20
CA ASP A 95 -0.23 -11.92 13.06
C ASP A 95 0.70 -12.07 11.84
N PRO A 96 0.86 -13.27 11.26
CA PRO A 96 1.67 -13.48 10.07
C PRO A 96 1.27 -12.56 8.90
N ASN A 97 0.01 -12.14 8.81
CA ASN A 97 -0.48 -11.25 7.76
C ASN A 97 -0.01 -9.79 7.92
N THR A 98 0.51 -9.39 9.07
CA THR A 98 1.04 -8.03 9.27
C THR A 98 2.56 -7.97 9.16
N ILE A 99 3.22 -9.11 8.98
CA ILE A 99 4.68 -9.21 8.96
C ILE A 99 5.20 -9.28 7.53
N VAL A 100 6.25 -8.52 7.24
CA VAL A 100 7.03 -8.65 6.01
C VAL A 100 8.51 -8.70 6.35
N LEU A 101 9.19 -9.74 5.84
CA LEU A 101 10.63 -9.90 5.94
C LEU A 101 11.32 -8.98 4.94
N CYS A 102 12.31 -8.19 5.36
CA CYS A 102 13.02 -7.33 4.42
C CYS A 102 14.52 -7.13 4.70
N SER A 103 15.24 -6.70 3.67
CA SER A 103 16.61 -6.20 3.75
C SER A 103 16.71 -4.86 3.03
N ALA A 104 16.61 -3.78 3.81
CA ALA A 104 16.72 -2.42 3.29
C ALA A 104 18.10 -2.14 2.69
N ILE A 105 19.16 -2.74 3.24
CA ILE A 105 20.53 -2.55 2.74
C ILE A 105 20.72 -3.20 1.36
N SER A 106 20.13 -4.39 1.16
CA SER A 106 20.13 -5.07 -0.13
C SER A 106 19.36 -4.27 -1.17
N GLU A 107 18.19 -3.73 -0.83
CA GLU A 107 17.40 -2.88 -1.73
C GLU A 107 18.18 -1.62 -2.14
N ILE A 108 18.76 -0.89 -1.19
CA ILE A 108 19.56 0.31 -1.48
C ILE A 108 20.74 -0.02 -2.39
N PHE A 109 21.42 -1.15 -2.16
CA PHE A 109 22.54 -1.58 -2.97
C PHE A 109 22.11 -1.90 -4.41
N LEU A 110 21.08 -2.72 -4.61
CA LEU A 110 20.57 -3.07 -5.94
C LEU A 110 20.09 -1.84 -6.71
N ARG A 111 19.33 -0.94 -6.07
CA ARG A 111 18.90 0.33 -6.68
C ARG A 111 20.07 1.20 -7.11
N LYS A 112 21.13 1.26 -6.31
CA LYS A 112 22.36 1.99 -6.67
C LYS A 112 23.06 1.37 -7.86
N MET A 113 23.23 0.04 -7.88
CA MET A 113 23.88 -0.67 -8.98
C MET A 113 23.09 -0.53 -10.29
N ALA A 114 21.77 -0.62 -10.23
CA ALA A 114 20.90 -0.42 -11.38
C ALA A 114 20.99 1.01 -11.91
N LYS A 115 20.91 2.02 -11.03
CA LYS A 115 21.06 3.43 -11.41
C LYS A 115 22.41 3.75 -12.06
N GLN A 116 23.47 3.04 -11.65
CA GLN A 116 24.81 3.21 -12.21
C GLN A 116 25.05 2.42 -13.50
N GLY A 117 24.09 1.57 -13.89
CA GLY A 117 24.13 0.77 -15.11
C GLY A 117 24.97 -0.51 -14.99
N TYR A 118 25.11 -1.07 -13.78
CA TYR A 118 25.86 -2.33 -13.57
C TYR A 118 24.98 -3.59 -13.56
N VAL A 119 23.71 -3.44 -13.20
CA VAL A 119 22.74 -4.54 -13.18
C VAL A 119 21.41 -4.08 -13.78
N ARG A 120 20.63 -5.02 -14.29
CA ARG A 120 19.22 -4.84 -14.59
C ARG A 120 18.44 -5.35 -13.39
N TYR A 121 17.79 -4.42 -12.68
CA TYR A 121 16.97 -4.72 -11.51
C TYR A 121 15.72 -3.84 -11.52
N ILE A 122 14.58 -4.46 -11.21
CA ILE A 122 13.30 -3.77 -10.99
C ILE A 122 13.00 -3.89 -9.50
N GLU A 123 12.68 -2.76 -8.84
CA GLU A 123 12.42 -2.72 -7.40
C GLU A 123 11.35 -3.74 -6.99
N GLY A 124 11.67 -4.57 -6.00
CA GLY A 124 10.78 -5.63 -5.51
C GLY A 124 10.80 -6.93 -6.32
N SER A 125 11.56 -6.98 -7.42
CA SER A 125 11.78 -8.21 -8.19
C SER A 125 12.66 -9.20 -7.44
N GLU A 126 12.48 -10.48 -7.75
CA GLU A 126 13.38 -11.56 -7.34
C GLU A 126 14.62 -11.65 -8.25
N PHE A 127 14.57 -11.04 -9.44
CA PHE A 127 15.58 -11.14 -10.47
C PHE A 127 16.52 -9.93 -10.49
N VAL A 128 17.81 -10.22 -10.58
CA VAL A 128 18.88 -9.25 -10.80
C VAL A 128 19.80 -9.82 -11.87
N ASP A 129 19.78 -9.22 -13.06
CA ASP A 129 20.62 -9.67 -14.16
C ASP A 129 21.88 -8.81 -14.23
N THR A 130 23.03 -9.47 -14.28
CA THR A 130 24.33 -8.86 -14.58
C THR A 130 24.56 -8.79 -16.10
N ARG A 131 25.64 -8.14 -16.52
CA ARG A 131 26.03 -8.10 -17.93
C ARG A 131 26.25 -9.51 -18.48
N GLU A 132 26.93 -10.36 -17.71
CA GLU A 132 27.23 -11.74 -18.05
C GLU A 132 25.95 -12.58 -18.19
N ASP A 133 25.03 -12.46 -17.22
CA ASP A 133 23.73 -13.16 -17.25
C ASP A 133 22.95 -12.83 -18.54
N LEU A 134 22.97 -11.56 -18.97
CA LEU A 134 22.29 -11.11 -20.20
C LEU A 134 22.99 -11.59 -21.48
N ILE A 135 24.32 -11.69 -21.48
CA ILE A 135 25.08 -12.25 -22.60
C ILE A 135 24.78 -13.74 -22.74
N GLU A 136 24.74 -14.48 -21.64
CA GLU A 136 24.36 -15.90 -21.63
C GLU A 136 22.91 -16.09 -22.10
N ALA A 137 22.02 -15.18 -21.74
CA ALA A 137 20.63 -15.15 -22.23
C ALA A 137 20.48 -14.72 -23.71
N GLY A 138 21.58 -14.43 -24.42
CA GLY A 138 21.58 -14.17 -25.85
C GLY A 138 21.59 -12.69 -26.26
N ASP A 139 21.80 -11.75 -25.33
CA ASP A 139 22.04 -10.34 -25.64
C ASP A 139 23.55 -10.07 -25.75
N PRO A 140 24.14 -10.00 -26.96
CA PRO A 140 25.59 -9.85 -27.13
C PRO A 140 26.14 -8.53 -26.57
N THR A 141 25.27 -7.56 -26.27
CA THR A 141 25.66 -6.28 -25.67
C THR A 141 25.62 -6.30 -24.14
N GLY A 142 25.13 -7.39 -23.54
CA GLY A 142 24.87 -7.51 -22.10
C GLY A 142 23.91 -6.43 -21.60
N GLY A 143 22.91 -6.07 -22.41
CA GLY A 143 21.95 -5.01 -22.12
C GLY A 143 22.54 -3.61 -22.03
N GLY A 144 23.76 -3.39 -22.53
CA GLY A 144 24.50 -2.14 -22.36
C GLY A 144 25.00 -1.90 -20.94
N LEU A 145 25.00 -2.93 -20.08
CA LEU A 145 25.48 -2.84 -18.71
C LEU A 145 27.01 -2.74 -18.65
N LYS A 146 27.51 -2.03 -17.65
CA LYS A 146 28.94 -1.94 -17.32
C LYS A 146 29.42 -3.23 -16.67
N GLU A 147 30.69 -3.55 -16.87
CA GLU A 147 31.32 -4.67 -16.17
C GLU A 147 31.41 -4.41 -14.66
N LEU A 148 31.16 -5.47 -13.89
CA LEU A 148 31.29 -5.47 -12.45
C LEU A 148 32.73 -5.75 -12.04
N ASP A 149 33.24 -4.98 -11.06
CA ASP A 149 34.46 -5.36 -10.35
C ASP A 149 34.21 -6.61 -9.48
N GLU A 150 35.29 -7.31 -9.15
CA GLU A 150 35.21 -8.57 -8.41
C GLU A 150 34.52 -8.41 -7.05
N LYS A 151 34.71 -7.25 -6.40
CA LYS A 151 34.08 -6.93 -5.13
C LYS A 151 32.56 -6.82 -5.24
N ASN A 152 32.04 -6.08 -6.23
CA ASN A 152 30.60 -5.94 -6.38
C ASN A 152 29.97 -7.21 -6.95
N ARG A 153 30.67 -7.95 -7.81
CA ARG A 153 30.24 -9.28 -8.29
C ARG A 153 29.98 -10.22 -7.10
N ASN A 154 30.97 -10.42 -6.24
CA ASN A 154 30.82 -11.24 -5.04
C ASN A 154 29.72 -10.74 -4.10
N ARG A 155 29.54 -9.42 -4.00
CA ARG A 155 28.47 -8.86 -3.17
C ARG A 155 27.08 -9.12 -3.75
N ILE A 156 26.92 -9.07 -5.07
CA ILE A 156 25.66 -9.39 -5.75
C ILE A 156 25.33 -10.87 -5.58
N GLU A 157 26.29 -11.77 -5.79
CA GLU A 157 26.07 -13.21 -5.63
C GLU A 157 25.68 -13.59 -4.19
N ASN A 158 26.41 -13.08 -3.19
CA ASN A 158 26.04 -13.26 -1.78
C ASN A 158 24.63 -12.72 -1.48
N LEU A 159 24.24 -11.60 -2.08
CA LEU A 159 22.90 -11.03 -1.91
C LEU A 159 21.83 -11.91 -2.56
N LYS A 160 22.08 -12.42 -3.78
CA LYS A 160 21.17 -13.36 -4.46
C LYS A 160 20.91 -14.57 -3.57
N ASP A 161 21.95 -15.18 -3.03
CA ASP A 161 21.84 -16.36 -2.16
C ASP A 161 21.17 -16.08 -0.82
N MET A 162 21.66 -15.07 -0.08
CA MET A 162 21.20 -14.82 1.28
C MET A 162 19.81 -14.19 1.33
N VAL A 163 19.40 -13.46 0.29
CA VAL A 163 18.18 -12.66 0.29
C VAL A 163 17.20 -13.09 -0.80
N LEU A 164 17.59 -12.99 -2.08
CA LEU A 164 16.62 -13.13 -3.18
C LEU A 164 16.14 -14.57 -3.34
N TYR A 165 17.02 -15.56 -3.40
CA TYR A 165 16.62 -16.97 -3.52
C TYR A 165 15.91 -17.48 -2.27
N ARG A 166 16.29 -16.95 -1.09
CA ARG A 166 15.72 -17.40 0.18
C ARG A 166 14.34 -16.81 0.46
N PHE A 167 14.12 -15.54 0.12
CA PHE A 167 12.92 -14.78 0.49
C PHE A 167 12.11 -14.26 -0.71
N GLY A 168 12.56 -14.52 -1.93
CA GLY A 168 11.94 -14.10 -3.19
C GLY A 168 12.07 -12.62 -3.50
N SER A 169 12.60 -11.79 -2.60
CA SER A 169 12.80 -10.35 -2.84
C SER A 169 13.58 -9.73 -1.68
N THR A 170 13.88 -8.43 -1.80
CA THR A 170 14.37 -7.64 -0.66
C THR A 170 13.28 -7.30 0.36
N GLY A 171 12.00 -7.53 0.04
CA GLY A 171 10.86 -7.29 0.94
C GLY A 171 10.43 -5.83 1.11
N VAL A 172 11.20 -4.85 0.64
CA VAL A 172 10.89 -3.42 0.87
C VAL A 172 9.63 -2.99 0.11
N VAL A 173 9.51 -3.38 -1.16
CA VAL A 173 8.32 -3.11 -1.97
C VAL A 173 7.11 -3.90 -1.47
N GLN A 174 7.36 -5.10 -0.93
CA GLN A 174 6.34 -5.95 -0.32
C GLN A 174 5.75 -5.30 0.94
N VAL A 175 6.56 -4.62 1.77
CA VAL A 175 6.06 -3.83 2.91
C VAL A 175 5.07 -2.77 2.44
N LEU A 176 5.41 -2.01 1.40
CA LEU A 176 4.53 -0.96 0.85
C LEU A 176 3.26 -1.54 0.24
N SER A 177 3.40 -2.64 -0.50
CA SER A 177 2.28 -3.36 -1.10
C SER A 177 1.33 -3.89 -0.03
N LYS A 178 1.88 -4.44 1.06
CA LYS A 178 1.09 -4.94 2.19
C LYS A 178 0.37 -3.82 2.92
N ALA A 179 1.03 -2.67 3.09
CA ALA A 179 0.39 -1.50 3.69
C ALA A 179 -0.81 -1.01 2.86
N ALA A 180 -0.66 -0.97 1.53
CA ALA A 180 -1.76 -0.62 0.64
C ALA A 180 -2.90 -1.67 0.69
N GLU A 181 -2.57 -2.95 0.76
CA GLU A 181 -3.53 -4.06 0.88
C GLU A 181 -4.34 -3.96 2.18
N ILE A 182 -3.67 -3.76 3.33
CA ILE A 182 -4.34 -3.66 4.64
C ILE A 182 -5.25 -2.42 4.69
N LEU A 183 -4.84 -1.31 4.06
CA LEU A 183 -5.70 -0.13 3.91
C LEU A 183 -6.88 -0.35 2.94
N GLY A 184 -6.96 -1.52 2.29
CA GLY A 184 -7.99 -1.85 1.32
C GLY A 184 -7.94 -0.96 0.09
N LEU A 185 -6.74 -0.55 -0.33
CA LEU A 185 -6.57 0.32 -1.48
C LEU A 185 -6.59 -0.50 -2.77
N VAL A 186 -7.30 0.02 -3.77
CA VAL A 186 -7.40 -0.52 -5.12
C VAL A 186 -6.63 0.42 -6.05
N PRO A 187 -5.63 -0.09 -6.80
CA PRO A 187 -4.97 0.68 -7.84
C PRO A 187 -5.88 0.84 -9.04
N VAL A 188 -5.96 2.07 -9.56
CA VAL A 188 -6.67 2.40 -10.78
C VAL A 188 -5.73 3.11 -11.72
N PHE A 189 -5.69 2.66 -12.97
CA PHE A 189 -4.82 3.17 -14.01
C PHE A 189 -5.62 3.98 -15.02
N PRO A 190 -5.69 5.32 -14.86
CA PRO A 190 -6.29 6.16 -15.87
C PRO A 190 -5.44 6.15 -17.14
N VAL A 191 -6.10 5.88 -18.27
CA VAL A 191 -5.48 5.86 -19.59
C VAL A 191 -6.26 6.72 -20.58
N ARG A 192 -5.57 7.32 -21.54
CA ARG A 192 -6.23 8.06 -22.63
C ARG A 192 -6.76 7.12 -23.70
N ASN A 193 -6.05 6.01 -23.93
CA ASN A 193 -6.38 4.99 -24.92
C ASN A 193 -6.38 3.61 -24.25
N THR A 194 -7.49 2.88 -24.32
CA THR A 194 -7.71 1.58 -23.68
C THR A 194 -7.18 0.39 -24.50
N THR A 195 -6.64 0.65 -25.69
CA THR A 195 -5.96 -0.34 -26.54
C THR A 195 -4.44 -0.27 -26.34
N THR A 196 -3.88 0.95 -26.31
CA THR A 196 -2.43 1.14 -26.14
C THR A 196 -2.01 1.39 -24.70
N PHE A 197 -2.97 1.60 -23.79
CA PHE A 197 -2.75 1.95 -22.37
C PHE A 197 -1.89 3.19 -22.14
N GLY A 198 -1.78 4.05 -23.15
CA GLY A 198 -1.01 5.29 -23.08
C GLY A 198 -1.75 6.40 -22.32
N SER A 199 -1.00 7.23 -21.61
CA SER A 199 -1.51 8.45 -20.94
C SER A 199 -1.74 9.62 -21.92
N GLY A 200 -1.16 9.55 -23.13
CA GLY A 200 -1.30 10.59 -24.16
C GLY A 200 -0.57 11.89 -23.88
N ALA A 201 0.47 11.84 -23.03
CA ALA A 201 1.38 12.97 -22.79
C ALA A 201 2.41 13.11 -23.92
N ALA A 202 2.64 14.35 -24.36
CA ALA A 202 3.40 14.68 -25.57
C ALA A 202 4.86 14.17 -25.62
N HIS A 203 5.40 13.72 -24.49
CA HIS A 203 6.80 13.28 -24.36
C HIS A 203 6.95 11.92 -23.65
N SER A 204 5.90 11.11 -23.60
CA SER A 204 5.98 9.79 -22.95
C SER A 204 5.16 8.76 -23.70
N ASN A 205 5.85 7.74 -24.21
CA ASN A 205 5.25 6.51 -24.73
C ASN A 205 5.02 5.46 -23.63
N ALA A 206 5.11 5.85 -22.35
CA ALA A 206 4.93 4.93 -21.24
C ALA A 206 3.47 4.48 -21.14
N VAL A 207 3.27 3.17 -21.11
CA VAL A 207 2.01 2.51 -20.77
C VAL A 207 1.78 2.58 -19.26
N PHE A 208 0.52 2.69 -18.83
CA PHE A 208 0.14 2.73 -17.41
C PHE A 208 0.95 3.73 -16.57
N ARG A 209 1.24 4.90 -17.15
CA ARG A 209 2.09 5.93 -16.51
C ARG A 209 1.53 6.38 -15.15
N ASP A 210 0.22 6.54 -15.08
CA ASP A 210 -0.46 7.09 -13.92
C ASP A 210 -1.17 5.96 -13.17
N CYS A 211 -1.06 5.97 -11.84
CA CYS A 211 -1.75 5.04 -10.95
C CYS A 211 -2.32 5.82 -9.76
N VAL A 212 -3.62 5.67 -9.51
CA VAL A 212 -4.35 6.32 -8.42
C VAL A 212 -4.88 5.24 -7.50
N LEU A 213 -4.58 5.36 -6.20
CA LEU A 213 -5.12 4.48 -5.17
C LEU A 213 -6.47 5.01 -4.69
N VAL A 214 -7.50 4.16 -4.70
CA VAL A 214 -8.84 4.45 -4.16
C VAL A 214 -9.22 3.42 -3.11
N LYS A 215 -10.21 3.71 -2.27
CA LYS A 215 -10.66 2.74 -1.27
C LYS A 215 -11.43 1.61 -1.95
N LYS A 216 -11.45 0.43 -1.34
CA LYS A 216 -12.35 -0.65 -1.73
C LYS A 216 -13.80 -0.16 -1.79
N ASN A 217 -14.56 -0.69 -2.74
CA ASN A 217 -15.95 -0.32 -3.03
C ASN A 217 -16.15 1.09 -3.58
N THR A 218 -15.09 1.78 -4.02
CA THR A 218 -15.24 3.04 -4.77
C THR A 218 -15.86 2.76 -6.14
N THR A 219 -16.85 3.56 -6.51
CA THR A 219 -17.53 3.50 -7.82
C THR A 219 -16.69 4.17 -8.92
N VAL A 220 -16.94 3.78 -10.17
CA VAL A 220 -16.27 4.34 -11.35
C VAL A 220 -16.50 5.86 -11.44
N ALA A 221 -17.69 6.36 -11.08
CA ALA A 221 -17.96 7.80 -11.03
C ALA A 221 -17.15 8.54 -9.96
N GLU A 222 -17.00 7.96 -8.76
CA GLU A 222 -16.17 8.55 -7.70
C GLU A 222 -14.69 8.59 -8.09
N VAL A 223 -14.20 7.54 -8.79
CA VAL A 223 -12.86 7.55 -9.38
C VAL A 223 -12.76 8.68 -10.41
N GLY A 224 -13.74 8.81 -11.30
CA GLY A 224 -13.79 9.89 -12.29
C GLY A 224 -13.70 11.26 -11.65
N ARG A 225 -14.49 11.52 -10.60
CA ARG A 225 -14.44 12.77 -9.82
C ARG A 225 -13.08 13.00 -9.18
N LYS A 226 -12.44 11.95 -8.64
CA LYS A 226 -11.12 12.06 -8.01
C LYS A 226 -10.01 12.42 -9.01
N ILE A 227 -10.11 11.94 -10.24
CA ILE A 227 -9.08 12.12 -11.28
C ILE A 227 -9.34 13.39 -12.10
N MET A 228 -10.58 13.63 -12.49
CA MET A 228 -10.99 14.70 -13.41
C MET A 228 -11.53 15.94 -12.71
N GLY A 229 -11.74 15.91 -11.39
CA GLY A 229 -12.38 16.98 -10.64
C GLY A 229 -13.82 17.20 -11.11
N ASP A 230 -14.15 18.44 -11.42
CA ASP A 230 -15.49 18.87 -11.87
C ASP A 230 -15.67 18.83 -13.39
N ALA A 231 -14.70 18.28 -14.15
CA ALA A 231 -14.81 18.21 -15.59
C ALA A 231 -16.00 17.31 -16.00
N PRO A 232 -16.83 17.72 -16.98
CA PRO A 232 -17.98 16.94 -17.41
C PRO A 232 -17.52 15.66 -18.12
N ILE A 233 -17.78 14.50 -17.53
CA ILE A 233 -17.50 13.20 -18.12
C ILE A 233 -18.71 12.81 -18.96
N ALA A 234 -18.53 12.68 -20.28
CA ALA A 234 -19.58 12.20 -21.17
C ALA A 234 -19.80 10.69 -21.00
N TYR A 235 -18.72 9.93 -20.87
CA TYR A 235 -18.76 8.49 -20.63
C TYR A 235 -17.38 7.94 -20.24
N ILE A 236 -17.37 6.68 -19.81
CA ILE A 236 -16.17 5.98 -19.33
C ILE A 236 -16.02 4.66 -20.09
N GLU A 237 -14.77 4.36 -20.48
CA GLU A 237 -14.40 3.15 -21.22
C GLU A 237 -13.35 2.34 -20.45
N GLY A 238 -13.50 1.02 -20.46
CA GLY A 238 -12.49 0.05 -20.03
C GLY A 238 -11.70 -0.54 -21.21
N PRO A 239 -10.86 -1.55 -20.94
CA PRO A 239 -10.11 -2.28 -21.97
C PRO A 239 -11.02 -2.76 -23.11
N GLY A 240 -10.53 -2.65 -24.36
CA GLY A 240 -11.32 -3.00 -25.55
C GLY A 240 -12.41 -1.99 -25.93
N GLY A 241 -12.43 -0.80 -25.31
CA GLY A 241 -13.43 0.24 -25.61
C GLY A 241 -14.82 -0.05 -25.05
N ILE A 242 -14.92 -0.98 -24.11
CA ILE A 242 -16.18 -1.39 -23.49
C ILE A 242 -16.67 -0.27 -22.57
N ARG A 243 -17.94 0.10 -22.68
CA ARG A 243 -18.55 1.11 -21.79
C ARG A 243 -18.72 0.56 -20.39
N VAL A 244 -18.32 1.38 -19.41
CA VAL A 244 -18.42 1.07 -17.99
C VAL A 244 -19.45 2.01 -17.38
N ALA A 245 -20.42 1.46 -16.67
CA ALA A 245 -21.43 2.26 -15.99
C ALA A 245 -20.87 2.88 -14.70
N ASP A 246 -21.38 4.06 -14.38
CA ASP A 246 -20.91 4.94 -13.30
C ASP A 246 -21.02 4.31 -11.91
N ASP A 247 -22.04 3.48 -11.69
CA ASP A 247 -22.35 2.79 -10.43
C ASP A 247 -21.52 1.52 -10.21
N GLN A 248 -20.79 1.06 -11.23
CA GLN A 248 -19.96 -0.13 -11.09
C GLN A 248 -18.80 0.13 -10.12
N ILE A 249 -18.49 -0.89 -9.33
CA ILE A 249 -17.37 -0.87 -8.39
C ILE A 249 -16.06 -1.16 -9.12
N VAL A 250 -15.00 -0.45 -8.73
CA VAL A 250 -13.63 -0.72 -9.13
C VAL A 250 -12.96 -1.68 -8.16
N SER A 251 -12.30 -2.71 -8.69
CA SER A 251 -11.51 -3.68 -7.95
C SER A 251 -10.34 -4.18 -8.80
N LYS A 252 -9.31 -4.74 -8.18
CA LYS A 252 -8.17 -5.32 -8.93
C LYS A 252 -8.66 -6.33 -9.98
N GLY A 253 -8.30 -6.11 -11.25
CA GLY A 253 -8.72 -6.89 -12.42
C GLY A 253 -10.11 -6.56 -12.98
N LYS A 254 -10.84 -5.61 -12.40
CA LYS A 254 -12.19 -5.23 -12.85
C LYS A 254 -12.40 -3.73 -12.73
N ASN A 255 -12.59 -3.07 -13.88
CA ASN A 255 -12.76 -1.62 -13.99
C ASN A 255 -11.59 -0.83 -13.38
N ASP A 256 -10.40 -1.44 -13.29
CA ASP A 256 -9.17 -0.83 -12.75
C ASP A 256 -8.30 -0.18 -13.82
N VAL A 257 -8.65 -0.31 -15.10
CA VAL A 257 -8.11 0.46 -16.21
C VAL A 257 -9.25 1.26 -16.83
N LEU A 258 -9.19 2.58 -16.75
CA LEU A 258 -10.30 3.44 -17.14
C LEU A 258 -9.86 4.59 -18.03
N SER A 259 -10.65 4.90 -19.05
CA SER A 259 -10.51 6.08 -19.87
C SER A 259 -11.73 6.98 -19.73
N PHE A 260 -11.51 8.19 -19.22
CA PHE A 260 -12.54 9.20 -19.01
C PHE A 260 -12.64 10.09 -20.24
N LYS A 261 -13.82 10.13 -20.85
CA LYS A 261 -14.06 10.87 -22.09
C LYS A 261 -14.88 12.10 -21.75
N VAL A 262 -14.23 13.25 -21.87
CA VAL A 262 -14.80 14.54 -21.48
C VAL A 262 -15.82 15.00 -22.51
N GLY A 263 -17.00 15.41 -22.05
CA GLY A 263 -18.02 16.02 -22.88
C GLY A 263 -17.72 17.48 -23.18
N ARG A 264 -18.30 18.03 -24.25
CA ARG A 264 -18.33 19.50 -24.39
C ARG A 264 -19.35 20.02 -23.36
N ALA A 265 -18.94 21.04 -22.61
CA ALA A 265 -19.87 21.84 -21.80
C ALA A 265 -20.88 22.55 -22.70
#